data_AF-A0A1V9K4Y3-F1
#
_entry.id   AF-A0A1V9K4Y3-F1
#
_cell.length_a   1.000
_cell.length_b   1.000
_cell.length_c   1.000
_cell.angle_alpha   90.00
_cell.angle_beta   90.00
_cell.angle_gamma   90.00
#
_symmetry.space_group_name_H-M   'P 1'
#
loop_
_entity.id
_entity.type
_entity.pdbx_description
1 polymer ?
#
loop_
_entity_poly.entity_id
_entity_poly.type
_entity_poly.pdbx_seq_one_letter_code
_entity_poly.pdbx_strand_id
1 'polypeptide(L)'
;MRRAVLATTGISSLVVLLLTLKPHQLPATSGAAPRSSTPSSSGTSTGTASGAATGTFTGDPVDTQYGTVQVAVTLAKGKLTAVKVLQAPDQNGRDQQIASYSLPRLTQEAIGAQSAHIDAVSGASYTSQGYIQSLQSALDQARA
;
A
#
# COMPACT_ATOMS: atom_id res chain seq x y z
N MET A 1 -12.76 3.82 45.34
CA MET A 1 -13.53 5.09 45.28
C MET A 1 -13.36 5.68 43.89
N ARG A 2 -14.49 5.84 43.17
CA ARG A 2 -14.68 6.62 41.91
C ARG A 2 -14.02 5.99 40.65
N ARG A 3 -14.75 5.26 39.78
CA ARG A 3 -15.74 5.71 38.74
C ARG A 3 -15.12 6.77 37.79
N ALA A 4 -15.22 6.73 36.46
CA ALA A 4 -15.92 5.92 35.46
C ALA A 4 -15.47 6.46 34.06
N VAL A 5 -16.17 6.07 32.97
CA VAL A 5 -16.39 6.82 31.70
C VAL A 5 -15.36 6.53 30.58
N LEU A 6 -15.69 6.25 29.30
CA LEU A 6 -16.91 6.02 28.50
C LEU A 6 -16.49 5.44 27.13
N ALA A 7 -17.45 4.82 26.42
CA ALA A 7 -17.61 4.78 24.95
C ALA A 7 -16.59 3.93 24.14
N THR A 8 -16.93 3.27 23.02
CA THR A 8 -17.93 3.49 21.97
C THR A 8 -18.38 2.16 21.36
N THR A 9 -19.67 1.98 21.13
CA THR A 9 -20.22 0.93 20.27
C THR A 9 -20.05 1.36 18.81
N GLY A 10 -19.01 0.88 18.14
CA GLY A 10 -18.80 1.09 16.71
C GLY A 10 -19.56 0.05 15.91
N ILE A 11 -20.68 0.47 15.32
CA ILE A 11 -21.48 -0.35 14.40
C ILE A 11 -20.64 -0.60 13.15
N SER A 12 -20.30 -1.86 12.92
CA SER A 12 -19.60 -2.33 11.73
C SER A 12 -20.50 -2.15 10.52
N SER A 13 -20.35 -1.03 9.81
CA SER A 13 -20.93 -0.84 8.49
C SER A 13 -19.94 -1.32 7.43
N LEU A 14 -20.08 -2.61 7.14
CA LEU A 14 -19.61 -3.26 5.92
C LEU A 14 -20.29 -2.60 4.72
N VAL A 15 -19.55 -1.73 4.02
CA VAL A 15 -19.88 -1.29 2.66
C VAL A 15 -18.64 -1.52 1.80
N VAL A 16 -18.48 -2.78 1.38
CA VAL A 16 -17.65 -3.13 0.22
C VAL A 16 -18.45 -2.73 -1.01
N LEU A 17 -18.18 -1.53 -1.52
CA LEU A 17 -18.72 -1.09 -2.80
C LEU A 17 -17.67 -1.32 -3.90
N LEU A 18 -17.83 -2.49 -4.52
CA LEU A 18 -17.73 -2.74 -5.96
C LEU A 18 -16.58 -2.07 -6.73
N LEU A 19 -15.51 -2.83 -6.84
CA LEU A 19 -14.60 -2.89 -7.99
C LEU A 19 -15.38 -3.23 -9.27
N THR A 20 -15.98 -2.24 -9.93
CA THR A 20 -16.41 -2.37 -11.33
C THR A 20 -15.20 -2.17 -12.24
N LEU A 21 -14.46 -3.27 -12.33
CA LEU A 21 -13.71 -3.73 -13.48
C LEU A 21 -14.37 -3.26 -14.78
N LYS A 22 -13.71 -2.37 -15.52
CA LYS A 22 -14.11 -2.00 -16.88
C LYS A 22 -13.18 -2.71 -17.87
N PRO A 23 -13.46 -3.97 -18.24
CA PRO A 23 -12.74 -4.61 -19.33
C PRO A 23 -13.12 -3.94 -20.66
N HIS A 24 -12.12 -3.59 -21.46
CA HIS A 24 -12.28 -3.25 -22.86
C HIS A 24 -12.80 -4.49 -23.61
N GLN A 25 -14.04 -4.45 -24.11
CA GLN A 25 -14.53 -5.45 -25.06
C GLN A 25 -15.34 -4.77 -26.17
N LEU A 26 -14.81 -4.89 -27.38
CA LEU A 26 -15.49 -4.57 -28.64
C LEU A 26 -16.61 -5.58 -28.87
N PRO A 27 -17.81 -5.18 -29.33
CA PRO A 27 -18.75 -6.12 -29.92
C PRO A 27 -18.46 -6.26 -31.42
N ALA A 28 -17.69 -7.29 -31.79
CA ALA A 28 -17.83 -7.94 -33.09
C ALA A 28 -18.98 -8.96 -32.97
N THR A 29 -19.86 -8.97 -33.96
CA THR A 29 -21.01 -9.85 -34.09
C THR A 29 -20.62 -11.30 -34.39
N SER A 30 -21.52 -12.21 -34.00
CA SER A 30 -21.63 -13.64 -34.38
C SER A 30 -20.93 -14.70 -33.51
N GLY A 31 -21.77 -15.59 -32.96
CA GLY A 31 -21.53 -17.04 -33.04
C GLY A 31 -21.33 -17.82 -31.73
N ALA A 32 -22.39 -18.53 -31.33
CA ALA A 32 -22.41 -19.84 -30.65
C ALA A 32 -21.65 -20.09 -29.32
N ALA A 33 -22.40 -20.57 -28.31
CA ALA A 33 -21.97 -21.11 -27.02
C ALA A 33 -21.41 -22.57 -27.12
N PRO A 34 -21.06 -23.27 -26.01
CA PRO A 34 -20.22 -22.94 -24.83
C PRO A 34 -19.15 -24.04 -24.54
N ARG A 35 -18.21 -23.81 -23.59
CA ARG A 35 -17.78 -24.74 -22.49
C ARG A 35 -16.41 -24.39 -21.87
N SER A 36 -16.43 -24.25 -20.53
CA SER A 36 -15.52 -24.83 -19.51
C SER A 36 -14.00 -24.77 -19.68
N SER A 37 -13.30 -24.05 -18.79
CA SER A 37 -12.50 -24.59 -17.65
C SER A 37 -11.38 -23.62 -17.21
N THR A 38 -11.38 -23.30 -15.91
CA THR A 38 -10.41 -22.55 -15.06
C THR A 38 -9.06 -23.28 -14.90
N PRO A 39 -8.06 -22.84 -14.07
CA PRO A 39 -7.77 -21.55 -13.39
C PRO A 39 -6.25 -21.13 -13.44
N SER A 40 -5.94 -19.92 -12.93
CA SER A 40 -4.81 -19.56 -12.03
C SER A 40 -4.46 -18.07 -12.24
N SER A 41 -4.43 -17.21 -11.23
CA SER A 41 -3.39 -17.25 -10.20
C SER A 41 -3.78 -16.47 -8.95
N SER A 42 -3.49 -17.10 -7.81
CA SER A 42 -2.98 -16.51 -6.57
C SER A 42 -3.89 -15.56 -5.79
N GLY A 43 -4.58 -16.13 -4.80
CA GLY A 43 -5.25 -15.39 -3.75
C GLY A 43 -4.29 -14.84 -2.69
N THR A 44 -4.86 -14.01 -1.81
CA THR A 44 -4.61 -14.09 -0.37
C THR A 44 -5.87 -13.59 0.32
N SER A 45 -6.69 -14.54 0.74
CA SER A 45 -7.68 -14.40 1.78
C SER A 45 -7.19 -15.21 2.98
N THR A 46 -6.83 -14.53 4.06
CA THR A 46 -6.69 -15.06 5.43
C THR A 46 -6.43 -13.83 6.30
N GLY A 47 -7.24 -13.49 7.29
CA GLY A 47 -7.82 -14.37 8.29
C GLY A 47 -7.22 -13.91 9.62
N THR A 48 -8.07 -13.48 10.53
CA THR A 48 -7.74 -13.00 11.88
C THR A 48 -7.00 -14.10 12.65
N ALA A 49 -5.67 -14.13 12.54
CA ALA A 49 -4.82 -14.91 13.41
C ALA A 49 -4.07 -13.92 14.30
N SER A 50 -4.20 -14.10 15.60
CA SER A 50 -3.33 -13.48 16.61
C SER A 50 -1.92 -14.06 16.42
N GLY A 51 -1.24 -13.57 15.39
CA GLY A 51 -0.02 -14.10 14.79
C GLY A 51 0.51 -13.07 13.81
N ALA A 52 1.83 -12.92 13.77
CA ALA A 52 2.53 -11.80 13.16
C ALA A 52 1.98 -11.37 11.77
N ALA A 53 1.70 -10.07 11.62
CA ALA A 53 1.03 -9.49 10.45
C ALA A 53 1.63 -9.98 9.13
N THR A 54 0.77 -10.50 8.26
CA THR A 54 1.14 -11.03 6.94
C THR A 54 0.14 -10.53 5.92
N GLY A 55 0.62 -9.84 4.90
CA GLY A 55 -0.23 -9.18 3.91
C GLY A 55 0.43 -7.96 3.30
N THR A 56 -0.28 -7.31 2.37
CA THR A 56 0.11 -6.01 1.85
C THR A 56 -0.74 -4.94 2.51
N PHE A 57 -0.08 -3.92 3.07
CA PHE A 57 -0.71 -2.80 3.76
C PHE A 57 -0.35 -1.52 3.03
N THR A 58 -1.34 -0.69 2.76
CA THR A 58 -1.17 0.52 1.97
C THR A 58 -1.20 1.73 2.89
N GLY A 59 -0.11 2.49 2.89
CA GLY A 59 -0.02 3.74 3.64
C GLY A 59 -0.95 4.81 3.08
N ASP A 60 -1.27 5.77 3.94
CA ASP A 60 -2.02 6.94 3.53
C ASP A 60 -1.23 7.76 2.48
N PRO A 61 -1.93 8.38 1.52
CA PRO A 61 -1.33 9.29 0.57
C PRO A 61 -0.88 10.57 1.30
N VAL A 62 0.39 10.95 1.11
CA VAL A 62 0.98 12.13 1.74
C VAL A 62 1.22 13.18 0.67
N ASP A 63 0.55 14.33 0.81
CA ASP A 63 0.76 15.44 -0.12
C ASP A 63 2.05 16.19 0.22
N THR A 64 2.91 16.36 -0.78
CA THR A 64 4.16 17.12 -0.66
C THR A 64 4.17 18.27 -1.67
N GLN A 65 5.09 19.22 -1.49
CA GLN A 65 5.22 20.38 -2.39
C GLN A 65 5.45 20.00 -3.87
N TYR A 66 5.91 18.77 -4.12
CA TYR A 66 6.20 18.24 -5.46
C TYR A 66 5.20 17.18 -5.91
N GLY A 67 4.15 16.89 -5.14
CA GLY A 67 3.13 15.90 -5.46
C GLY A 67 2.82 14.93 -4.33
N THR A 68 1.76 14.15 -4.52
CA THR A 68 1.33 13.15 -3.56
C THR A 68 2.20 11.90 -3.65
N VAL A 69 2.66 11.40 -2.50
CA VAL A 69 3.49 10.21 -2.36
C VAL A 69 2.71 9.15 -1.60
N GLN A 70 2.67 7.93 -2.13
CA GLN A 70 1.99 6.81 -1.49
C GLN A 70 2.77 5.51 -1.65
N VAL A 71 2.84 4.76 -0.55
CA VAL A 71 3.64 3.54 -0.44
C VAL A 71 2.79 2.40 0.12
N ALA A 72 2.99 1.20 -0.41
CA ALA A 72 2.46 -0.04 0.14
C ALA A 72 3.61 -0.94 0.60
N VAL A 73 3.43 -1.56 1.77
CA VAL A 73 4.38 -2.52 2.34
C VAL A 73 3.83 -3.92 2.26
N THR A 74 4.71 -4.89 2.03
CA THR A 74 4.37 -6.31 2.13
C THR A 74 5.08 -6.90 3.34
N LEU A 75 4.29 -7.39 4.30
CA LEU A 75 4.78 -8.09 5.47
C LEU A 75 4.59 -9.59 5.31
N ALA A 76 5.59 -10.36 5.73
CA ALA A 76 5.51 -11.80 5.89
C ALA A 76 5.95 -12.15 7.31
N LYS A 77 5.05 -12.79 8.08
CA LYS A 77 5.32 -13.18 9.48
C LYS A 77 5.81 -12.00 10.33
N GLY A 78 5.23 -10.81 10.15
CA GLY A 78 5.59 -9.57 10.85
C GLY A 78 6.89 -8.92 10.39
N LYS A 79 7.53 -9.41 9.34
CA LYS A 79 8.75 -8.82 8.75
C LYS A 79 8.41 -8.12 7.45
N LEU A 80 8.95 -6.91 7.27
CA LEU A 80 8.92 -6.20 6.00
C LEU A 80 9.72 -7.00 4.96
N THR A 81 9.07 -7.39 3.86
CA THR A 81 9.70 -8.19 2.78
C THR A 81 9.82 -7.42 1.48
N ALA A 82 8.86 -6.54 1.20
CA ALA A 82 8.88 -5.69 0.04
C ALA A 82 8.22 -4.35 0.36
N VAL A 83 8.62 -3.33 -0.39
CA VAL A 83 7.95 -2.04 -0.41
C VAL A 83 7.68 -1.67 -1.85
N LYS A 84 6.46 -1.27 -2.14
CA LYS A 84 5.99 -0.86 -3.46
C LYS A 84 5.50 0.57 -3.40
N VAL A 85 6.04 1.41 -4.25
CA VAL A 85 5.56 2.78 -4.41
C VAL A 85 4.33 2.74 -5.31
N LEU A 86 3.19 3.17 -4.78
CA LEU A 86 1.94 3.25 -5.53
C LEU A 86 1.85 4.58 -6.28
N GLN A 87 2.34 5.65 -5.64
CA GLN A 87 2.33 6.98 -6.20
C GLN A 87 3.61 7.72 -5.81
N ALA A 88 4.23 8.36 -6.78
CA ALA A 88 5.45 9.14 -6.63
C ALA A 88 5.24 10.50 -7.30
N PRO A 89 5.97 11.54 -6.90
CA PRO A 89 5.87 12.83 -7.57
C PRO A 89 6.48 12.71 -8.98
N ASP A 90 5.68 13.02 -10.00
CA ASP A 90 6.04 12.88 -11.42
C ASP A 90 5.81 14.15 -12.24
N GLN A 91 5.52 15.28 -11.57
CA GLN A 91 5.24 16.58 -12.18
C GLN A 91 6.31 17.07 -13.17
N ASN A 92 7.60 16.78 -12.94
CA ASN A 92 8.68 17.12 -13.87
C ASN A 92 9.59 15.92 -14.12
N GLY A 93 10.31 15.94 -15.25
CA GLY A 93 11.31 14.92 -15.57
C GLY A 93 12.42 14.81 -14.51
N ARG A 94 12.74 15.90 -13.81
CA ARG A 94 13.67 15.89 -12.68
C ARG A 94 13.12 15.07 -11.50
N ASP A 95 11.84 15.20 -11.16
CA ASP A 95 11.22 14.48 -10.04
C ASP A 95 11.20 12.97 -10.34
N GLN A 96 10.86 12.59 -11.57
CA GLN A 96 10.93 11.20 -12.03
C GLN A 96 12.36 10.63 -11.96
N GLN A 97 13.36 11.42 -12.35
CA GLN A 97 14.76 11.02 -12.24
C GLN A 97 15.18 10.85 -10.78
N ILE A 98 14.75 11.76 -9.89
CA ILE A 98 15.02 11.69 -8.45
C ILE A 98 14.37 10.45 -7.83
N ALA A 99 13.09 10.20 -8.12
CA ALA A 99 12.37 9.03 -7.68
C ALA A 99 13.06 7.74 -8.16
N SER A 100 13.51 7.69 -9.42
CA SER A 100 14.13 6.49 -10.00
C SER A 100 15.38 6.01 -9.25
N TYR A 101 16.23 6.92 -8.74
CA TYR A 101 17.40 6.51 -7.95
C TYR A 101 17.16 6.46 -6.44
N SER A 102 16.22 7.25 -5.92
CA SER A 102 15.95 7.34 -4.47
C SER A 102 15.05 6.21 -3.97
N LEU A 103 13.98 5.87 -4.70
CA LEU A 103 13.03 4.82 -4.31
C LEU A 103 13.67 3.45 -4.06
N PRO A 104 14.57 2.90 -4.91
CA PRO A 104 15.21 1.62 -4.61
C PRO A 104 16.13 1.69 -3.38
N ARG A 105 16.82 2.81 -3.17
CA ARG A 105 17.66 3.02 -1.97
C ARG A 105 16.80 3.08 -0.70
N LEU A 106 15.73 3.89 -0.71
CA LEU A 106 14.77 3.98 0.41
C LEU A 106 14.10 2.64 0.71
N THR A 107 13.81 1.85 -0.34
CA THR A 107 13.25 0.50 -0.18
C THR A 107 14.24 -0.43 0.52
N GLN A 108 15.51 -0.41 0.10
CA GLN A 108 16.54 -1.24 0.71
C GLN A 108 16.80 -0.85 2.17
N GLU A 109 16.86 0.44 2.47
CA GLU A 109 16.96 0.94 3.85
C GLU A 109 15.75 0.54 4.70
N ALA A 110 14.52 0.65 4.16
CA ALA A 110 13.31 0.26 4.88
C ALA A 110 13.29 -1.24 5.21
N ILE A 111 13.70 -2.09 4.27
CA ILE A 111 13.81 -3.54 4.49
C ILE A 111 14.89 -3.85 5.52
N GLY A 112 16.04 -3.17 5.47
CA GLY A 112 17.12 -3.33 6.43
C GLY A 112 16.74 -2.88 7.84
N ALA A 113 16.14 -1.69 7.98
CA ALA A 113 15.71 -1.11 9.24
C ALA A 113 14.47 -1.80 9.83
N GLN A 114 13.68 -2.51 9.00
CA GLN A 114 12.35 -3.04 9.34
C GLN A 114 11.40 -1.98 9.92
N SER A 115 11.58 -0.71 9.53
CA SER A 115 10.92 0.42 10.17
C SER A 115 10.78 1.60 9.20
N ALA A 116 9.90 2.55 9.54
CA ALA A 116 9.75 3.78 8.77
C ALA A 116 10.84 4.82 9.07
N HIS A 117 11.60 4.64 10.16
CA HIS A 117 12.78 5.44 10.46
C HIS A 117 13.96 5.03 9.58
N ILE A 118 14.04 5.64 8.40
CA ILE A 118 15.14 5.48 7.45
C ILE A 118 15.77 6.83 7.14
N ASP A 119 17.02 6.80 6.72
CA ASP A 119 17.73 8.01 6.30
C ASP A 119 17.19 8.54 4.96
N ALA A 120 17.08 9.86 4.87
CA ALA A 120 16.71 10.52 3.63
C ALA A 120 17.84 10.46 2.61
N VAL A 121 17.49 10.33 1.33
CA VAL A 121 18.48 10.33 0.25
C VAL A 121 18.81 11.77 -0.15
N SER A 122 20.11 12.08 -0.31
CA SER A 122 20.57 13.39 -0.75
C SER A 122 19.92 13.81 -2.07
N GLY A 123 19.31 15.00 -2.10
CA GLY A 123 18.58 15.53 -3.24
C GLY A 123 17.12 15.05 -3.38
N ALA A 124 16.65 14.18 -2.48
CA ALA A 124 15.29 13.63 -2.49
C ALA A 124 14.56 13.87 -1.16
N SER A 125 14.82 14.97 -0.46
CA SER A 125 14.31 15.22 0.89
C SER A 125 12.78 15.13 0.99
N TYR A 126 12.06 15.79 0.09
CA TYR A 126 10.60 15.80 0.08
C TYR A 126 10.01 14.43 -0.24
N THR A 127 10.55 13.74 -1.26
CA THR A 127 10.16 12.38 -1.61
C THR A 127 10.44 11.41 -0.46
N SER A 128 11.59 11.55 0.21
CA SER A 128 11.97 10.73 1.36
C SER A 128 11.02 10.96 2.53
N GLN A 129 10.68 12.22 2.84
CA GLN A 129 9.72 12.54 3.91
C GLN A 129 8.32 11.99 3.62
N GLY A 130 7.79 12.21 2.41
CA GLY A 130 6.49 11.66 2.02
C GLY A 130 6.47 10.13 2.04
N TYR A 131 7.55 9.51 1.57
CA TYR A 131 7.74 8.07 1.62
C TYR A 131 7.77 7.55 3.06
N ILE A 132 8.55 8.16 3.96
CA ILE A 132 8.65 7.79 5.37
C ILE A 132 7.28 7.88 6.06
N GLN A 133 6.54 8.96 5.80
CA GLN A 133 5.26 9.19 6.45
C GLN A 133 4.18 8.21 5.94
N SER A 134 4.13 7.95 4.64
CA SER A 134 3.24 6.91 4.08
C SER A 134 3.64 5.52 4.57
N LEU A 135 4.94 5.22 4.62
CA LEU A 135 5.48 3.97 5.14
C LEU A 135 5.13 3.75 6.62
N GLN A 136 5.18 4.82 7.42
CA GLN A 136 4.80 4.78 8.83
C GLN A 136 3.32 4.43 8.99
N SER A 137 2.43 5.09 8.25
CA SER A 137 1.01 4.75 8.24
C SER A 137 0.77 3.29 7.82
N ALA A 138 1.49 2.82 6.81
CA ALA A 138 1.35 1.44 6.34
C ALA A 138 1.78 0.41 7.42
N LEU A 139 2.86 0.71 8.15
CA LEU A 139 3.32 -0.12 9.27
C LEU A 139 2.41 -0.05 10.49
N ASP A 140 1.80 1.10 10.75
CA ASP A 140 0.81 1.28 11.81
C ASP A 140 -0.44 0.46 11.53
N GLN A 141 -0.98 0.54 10.31
CA GLN A 141 -2.09 -0.30 9.86
C GLN A 141 -1.78 -1.80 9.93
N ALA A 142 -0.52 -2.20 9.75
CA ALA A 142 -0.11 -3.59 9.90
C ALA A 142 -0.04 -4.06 11.37
N ARG A 143 0.00 -3.12 12.33
CA ARG A 143 0.11 -3.39 13.77
C ARG A 143 -1.21 -3.16 14.53
N ALA A 144 -2.16 -2.45 13.92
CA ALA A 144 -3.51 -2.20 14.43
C ALA A 144 -4.39 -3.45 14.40
#